data_AF-A0A1H6F7V4-F1
#
_entry.id   AF-A0A1H6F7V4-F1
#
_cell.length_a   1.000
_cell.length_b   1.000
_cell.length_c   1.000
_cell.angle_alpha   90.00
_cell.angle_beta   90.00
_cell.angle_gamma   90.00
#
_symmetry.space_group_name_H-M   'P 1'
#
loop_
_entity.id
_entity.type
_entity.pdbx_description
1 polymer ?
#
loop_
_entity_poly.entity_id
_entity_poly.type
_entity_poly.pdbx_seq_one_letter_code
_entity_poly.pdbx_strand_id
1 'polypeptide(L)' 'MDGASLLSYDYMLAVTDANWQITGAGDYNADGKLDLVWHHATTGSNAVWYMDGITRLSYASFPALTDTDWQIVGN' A
#
# COMPACT_ATOMS: atom_id res chain seq x y z
N MET A 1 31.90 5.37 -22.73
CA MET A 1 31.65 4.39 -21.64
C MET A 1 30.49 5.00 -20.89
N ASP A 2 29.31 4.66 -21.35
CA ASP A 2 28.17 5.55 -21.23
C ASP A 2 27.48 5.25 -19.92
N GLY A 3 27.42 6.30 -19.09
CA GLY A 3 27.05 6.25 -17.69
C GLY A 3 25.59 5.81 -17.51
N ALA A 4 25.38 4.50 -17.43
CA ALA A 4 24.23 3.94 -16.75
C ALA A 4 24.43 4.17 -15.24
N SER A 5 24.20 5.41 -14.80
CA SER A 5 23.90 5.70 -13.41
C SER A 5 22.72 4.81 -13.05
N LEU A 6 22.93 3.88 -12.13
CA LEU A 6 21.92 2.99 -11.57
C LEU A 6 20.72 3.86 -11.14
N LEU A 7 19.69 3.94 -11.99
CA LEU A 7 18.50 4.73 -11.73
C LEU A 7 17.72 3.99 -10.65
N SER A 8 17.88 4.47 -9.41
CA SER A 8 17.01 4.17 -8.27
C SER A 8 16.75 2.69 -8.04
N TYR A 9 17.39 2.12 -7.02
CA TYR A 9 16.77 0.96 -6.36
C TYR A 9 15.51 1.51 -5.70
N ASP A 10 14.37 1.37 -6.35
CA ASP A 10 13.09 1.47 -5.65
C ASP A 10 13.05 0.26 -4.73
N TYR A 11 13.62 0.43 -3.54
CA TYR A 11 13.27 -0.42 -2.41
C TYR A 11 11.78 -0.18 -2.24
N MET A 12 10.96 -1.02 -2.89
CA MET A 12 9.57 -1.26 -2.54
C MET A 12 9.59 -1.40 -1.01
N LEU A 13 9.32 -0.31 -0.24
CA LEU A 13 9.84 -0.19 1.15
C LEU A 13 9.66 -1.53 1.80
N ALA A 14 10.79 -2.21 2.07
CA ALA A 14 10.72 -3.61 2.43
C ALA A 14 9.75 -3.69 3.58
N VAL A 15 8.69 -4.47 3.39
CA VAL A 15 7.85 -4.86 4.50
C VAL A 15 8.71 -5.77 5.35
N THR A 16 9.50 -5.15 6.23
CA THR A 16 10.47 -5.82 7.10
C THR A 16 9.77 -6.60 8.21
N ASP A 17 8.49 -6.28 8.43
CA ASP A 17 7.60 -6.98 9.33
C ASP A 17 6.68 -7.92 8.55
N ALA A 18 6.96 -9.22 8.65
CA ALA A 18 6.22 -10.28 7.98
C ALA A 18 4.73 -10.39 8.40
N ASN A 19 4.31 -9.67 9.44
CA ASN A 19 2.90 -9.62 9.84
C ASN A 19 2.05 -8.76 8.88
N TRP A 20 2.67 -7.90 8.07
CA TRP A 20 1.98 -7.18 7.01
C TRP A 20 1.77 -8.07 5.79
N GLN A 21 0.51 -8.20 5.38
CA GLN A 21 0.09 -9.03 4.26
C GLN A 21 -0.75 -8.19 3.29
N ILE A 22 -0.56 -8.40 1.99
CA ILE A 22 -1.43 -7.77 0.98
C ILE A 22 -2.79 -8.47 1.04
N THR A 23 -3.85 -7.69 1.28
CA THR A 23 -5.23 -8.18 1.37
C THR A 23 -6.11 -7.70 0.23
N GLY A 24 -5.65 -6.75 -0.57
CA GLY A 24 -6.40 -6.25 -1.72
C GLY A 24 -5.54 -5.45 -2.69
N ALA A 25 -6.06 -5.29 -3.90
CA ALA A 25 -5.51 -4.42 -4.93
C ALA A 25 -6.66 -3.75 -5.69
N GLY A 26 -6.54 -2.46 -5.99
CA GLY A 26 -7.59 -1.66 -6.62
C GLY A 26 -7.16 -0.20 -6.75
N ASP A 27 -7.89 0.60 -7.52
CA ASP A 27 -7.66 2.05 -7.59
C ASP A 27 -8.42 2.73 -6.43
N TYR A 28 -7.71 3.07 -5.35
CA TYR A 28 -8.31 3.61 -4.12
C TYR A 28 -8.22 5.13 -4.03
N ASN A 29 -7.39 5.78 -4.85
CA ASN A 29 -7.28 7.24 -4.93
C ASN A 29 -7.89 7.85 -6.21
N ALA A 30 -8.46 7.02 -7.10
CA ALA A 30 -9.06 7.39 -8.38
C ALA A 30 -8.09 8.04 -9.38
N ASP A 31 -6.80 7.66 -9.34
CA ASP A 31 -5.79 8.14 -10.28
C ASP A 31 -5.62 7.26 -11.53
N GLY A 32 -6.41 6.17 -11.64
CA GLY A 32 -6.35 5.21 -12.73
C GLY A 32 -5.25 4.16 -12.59
N LYS A 33 -4.55 4.10 -11.44
CA LYS A 33 -3.47 3.16 -11.17
C LYS A 33 -3.87 2.17 -10.08
N LEU A 34 -3.18 1.03 -10.05
CA LEU A 34 -3.47 -0.06 -9.12
C LEU A 34 -2.74 0.17 -7.80
N ASP A 35 -3.47 0.46 -6.73
CA ASP A 35 -2.96 0.56 -5.38
C ASP A 35 -3.05 -0.78 -4.62
N LEU A 36 -2.32 -0.92 -3.52
CA LEU A 36 -2.29 -2.13 -2.68
C LEU A 36 -2.83 -1.87 -1.27
N VAL A 37 -3.69 -2.75 -0.78
CA VAL A 37 -4.12 -2.77 0.63
C VAL A 37 -3.28 -3.78 1.40
N TRP A 38 -2.75 -3.33 2.53
CA TRP A 38 -1.97 -4.12 3.48
C TRP A 38 -2.73 -4.24 4.80
N HIS A 39 -2.64 -5.41 5.41
CA HIS A 39 -3.19 -5.71 6.72
C HIS A 39 -2.10 -6.28 7.64
N HIS A 40 -2.03 -5.79 8.86
CA HIS A 40 -1.10 -6.27 9.88
C HIS A 40 -1.79 -7.30 10.77
N ALA A 41 -1.47 -8.59 10.57
CA ALA A 41 -2.16 -9.72 11.18
C ALA A 41 -2.18 -9.70 12.72
N THR A 42 -1.20 -9.07 13.36
CA THR A 42 -1.07 -9.06 14.83
C THR A 42 -1.77 -7.87 15.49
N THR A 43 -1.83 -6.71 14.82
CA THR A 43 -2.39 -5.48 15.41
C THR A 43 -3.73 -5.10 14.81
N GLY A 44 -4.12 -5.70 13.69
CA GLY A 44 -5.31 -5.33 12.91
C GLY A 44 -5.16 -4.03 12.12
N SER A 45 -3.96 -3.41 12.12
CA SER A 45 -3.71 -2.17 11.39
C SER A 45 -3.84 -2.38 9.89
N ASN A 46 -4.29 -1.34 9.17
CA ASN A 46 -4.41 -1.39 7.72
C ASN A 46 -3.61 -0.26 7.08
N ALA A 47 -3.14 -0.46 5.86
CA ALA A 47 -2.52 0.58 5.08
C ALA A 47 -2.89 0.46 3.61
N VAL A 48 -2.97 1.59 2.91
CA VAL A 48 -3.07 1.65 1.45
C VAL A 48 -1.76 2.21 0.92
N TRP A 49 -1.15 1.51 -0.02
CA TRP A 49 0.00 1.96 -0.78
C TRP A 49 -0.49 2.48 -2.12
N TYR A 50 -0.27 3.77 -2.37
CA TYR A 50 -0.59 4.39 -3.65
C TYR A 50 0.56 4.15 -4.63
N MET A 51 0.27 3.62 -5.82
CA MET A 51 1.31 3.05 -6.69
C MET A 51 1.35 3.68 -8.09
N ASP A 52 2.52 3.59 -8.73
CA ASP A 52 2.71 3.76 -10.17
C ASP A 52 3.46 2.56 -10.74
N GLY A 53 2.68 1.60 -11.26
CA GLY A 53 3.19 0.28 -11.61
C GLY A 53 3.71 -0.45 -10.38
N ILE A 54 5.03 -0.65 -10.32
CA ILE A 54 5.70 -1.29 -9.17
C ILE A 54 6.27 -0.29 -8.16
N THR A 55 6.17 1.01 -8.44
CA THR A 55 6.70 2.07 -7.59
C THR A 55 5.66 2.51 -6.58
N ARG A 56 5.98 2.56 -5.28
CA ARG A 56 5.07 3.19 -4.31
C ARG A 56 5.29 4.70 -4.25
N LEU A 57 4.28 5.47 -4.62
CA LEU A 57 4.29 6.94 -4.58
C LEU A 57 4.13 7.46 -3.14
N SER A 58 3.17 6.93 -2.40
CA SER A 58 2.88 7.32 -1.02
C SER A 58 2.07 6.23 -0.30
N TYR A 59 1.73 6.44 0.97
CA TYR A 59 0.86 5.52 1.71
C TYR A 59 -0.04 6.27 2.68
N ALA A 60 -1.19 5.67 2.99
CA ALA A 60 -2.04 6.04 4.10
C ALA A 60 -2.13 4.87 5.07
N SER A 61 -2.04 5.12 6.38
CA SER A 61 -2.22 4.10 7.42
C SER A 61 -3.47 4.40 8.22
N PHE A 62 -4.27 3.36 8.46
CA PHE A 62 -5.47 3.42 9.29
C PHE A 62 -5.22 2.57 10.54
N PRO A 63 -5.50 3.08 11.75
CA PRO A 63 -5.53 2.22 12.93
C PRO A 63 -6.56 1.10 12.71
N ALA A 64 -6.40 -0.01 13.42
CA ALA A 64 -7.41 -1.07 13.43
C ALA A 64 -8.77 -0.43 13.76
N LEU A 65 -9.70 -0.47 12.80
CA LEU A 65 -11.08 -0.09 13.07
C LEU A 65 -11.62 -1.15 14.03
N THR A 66 -11.65 -0.85 15.32
CA THR A 66 -12.40 -1.66 16.31
C THR A 66 -13.91 -1.49 16.12
N ASP A 67 -14.30 -0.58 15.23
CA ASP A 67 -15.67 -0.27 14.87
C ASP A 67 -16.16 -1.24 13.78
N THR A 68 -16.92 -2.24 14.21
CA THR A 68 -17.62 -3.18 13.32
C THR A 68 -18.79 -2.54 12.56
N ASP A 69 -19.15 -1.29 12.88
CA ASP A 69 -20.28 -0.59 12.28
C ASP A 69 -19.87 0.32 11.12
N TRP A 70 -18.57 0.40 10.80
CA TRP A 70 -18.10 1.19 9.67
C TRP A 70 -18.29 0.46 8.33
N GLN A 71 -19.14 1.01 7.46
CA GLN A 71 -19.28 0.56 6.08
C GLN A 71 -18.70 1.59 5.12
N ILE A 72 -17.86 1.15 4.17
CA ILE A 72 -17.60 1.91 2.94
C ILE A 72 -18.89 1.89 2.14
N VAL A 73 -19.67 2.98 2.20
CA VAL A 73 -20.76 3.20 1.25
C VAL A 73 -20.14 3.76 -0.02
N GLY A 74 -19.94 2.89 -1.01
CA GLY A 74 -19.72 3.34 -2.39
C GLY A 74 -20.99 4.01 -2.90
N ASN A 75 -20.86 5.18 -3.53
CA ASN A 75 -21.89 5.70 -4.43
C ASN A 75 -21.81 4.97 -5.78
#